data_AF-A0A9Q1MSX0-F1
#
_entry.id   AF-A0A9Q1MSX0-F1
#
_cell.length_a   1.000
_cell.length_b   1.000
_cell.length_c   1.000
_cell.angle_alpha   90.00
_cell.angle_beta   90.00
_cell.angle_gamma   90.00
#
_symmetry.space_group_name_H-M   'P 1'
#
loop_
_entity.id
_entity.type
_entity.pdbx_description
1 polymer ?
#
loop_
_entity_poly.entity_id
_entity_poly.type
_entity_poly.pdbx_seq_one_letter_code
_entity_poly.pdbx_strand_id
1 'polypeptide(L)'
;MRCKVPSLVDLCVQTTVDNVRYLGDVGETDIHLLERILPHCSLEQLIHVENSTEGRDLSQVTNRLWKRFYQIEFGEKSINQVVERMKQRKVTFKWKQLYEAKSKEVEETQQRSFERIKELYQKEDAKRQSRQVRVCTKVPPSSNKRNFYGSGPGSSFGNTKSSLMKKAKIEFVNSREVKNLAAMKNKAVQRNHSQVSSIKPGRFSKMESCSRSKFTSRYSL
;
A
#
# COMPACT_ATOMS: atom_id res chain seq x y z
N MET A 1 37.67 -34.17 35.96
CA MET A 1 38.21 -33.30 34.90
C MET A 1 39.28 -32.43 35.53
N ARG A 2 40.54 -32.48 35.07
CA ARG A 2 41.60 -31.62 35.62
C ARG A 2 41.36 -30.21 35.09
N CYS A 3 40.85 -29.30 35.93
CA CYS A 3 40.83 -27.87 35.62
C CYS A 3 42.29 -27.42 35.54
N LYS A 4 42.78 -27.14 34.32
CA LYS A 4 44.05 -26.44 34.15
C LYS A 4 43.87 -25.07 34.79
N VAL A 5 44.84 -24.64 35.60
CA VAL A 5 44.84 -23.29 36.15
C VAL A 5 44.83 -22.34 34.95
N PRO A 6 43.82 -21.46 34.82
CA PRO A 6 43.74 -20.55 33.68
C PRO A 6 44.96 -19.64 33.70
N SER A 7 45.50 -19.36 32.52
CA SER A 7 46.58 -18.38 32.42
C SER A 7 46.06 -16.98 32.75
N LEU A 8 46.96 -16.06 33.10
CA LEU A 8 46.59 -14.66 33.32
C LEU A 8 45.86 -14.09 32.09
N VAL A 9 46.31 -14.45 30.88
CA VAL A 9 45.69 -14.03 29.62
C VAL A 9 44.25 -14.54 29.51
N ASP A 10 44.00 -15.80 29.88
CA ASP A 10 42.66 -16.37 29.81
C ASP A 10 41.69 -15.69 30.81
N LEU A 11 42.18 -15.35 32.00
CA LEU A 11 41.41 -14.59 32.99
C LEU A 11 41.07 -13.17 32.49
N CYS A 12 42.04 -12.50 31.86
CA CYS A 12 41.81 -11.19 31.25
C CYS A 12 40.79 -11.27 30.12
N VAL A 13 40.93 -12.23 29.19
CA VAL A 13 39.97 -12.45 28.10
C VAL A 13 38.58 -12.71 28.65
N GLN A 14 38.43 -13.58 29.67
CA GLN A 14 37.14 -13.85 30.29
C GLN A 14 36.52 -12.60 30.90
N THR A 15 37.32 -11.83 31.64
CA THR A 15 36.88 -10.56 32.24
C THR A 15 36.45 -9.57 31.17
N THR A 16 37.17 -9.49 30.05
CA THR A 16 36.81 -8.65 28.91
C THR A 16 35.52 -9.13 28.25
N VAL A 17 35.34 -10.45 28.08
CA VAL A 17 34.12 -11.06 27.55
C VAL A 17 32.90 -10.74 28.43
N ASP A 18 33.07 -10.77 29.75
CA ASP A 18 31.99 -10.43 30.69
C ASP A 18 31.64 -8.93 30.64
N ASN A 19 32.60 -8.08 30.24
CA ASN A 19 32.48 -6.63 30.18
C ASN A 19 32.48 -6.06 28.74
N VAL A 20 32.07 -6.85 27.74
CA VAL A 20 32.07 -6.44 26.31
C VAL A 20 31.30 -5.15 26.06
N ARG A 21 30.30 -4.82 26.89
CA ARG A 21 29.51 -3.59 26.79
C ARG A 21 30.35 -2.31 26.89
N TYR A 22 31.51 -2.38 27.51
CA TYR A 22 32.42 -1.25 27.71
C TYR A 22 33.59 -1.25 26.72
N LEU A 23 33.62 -2.19 25.77
CA LEU A 23 34.61 -2.17 24.69
C LEU A 23 34.34 -1.01 23.75
N GLY A 24 35.33 -0.12 23.64
CA GLY A 24 35.34 0.99 22.70
C GLY A 24 36.33 0.76 21.56
N ASP A 25 37.32 1.64 21.44
CA ASP A 25 38.41 1.51 20.48
C ASP A 25 39.33 0.32 20.84
N VAL A 26 39.55 -0.57 19.86
CA VAL A 26 40.43 -1.74 20.00
C VAL A 26 41.54 -1.76 18.95
N GLY A 27 41.82 -0.64 18.28
CA GLY A 27 42.80 -0.53 17.19
C GLY A 27 44.21 -1.01 17.59
N GLU A 28 44.64 -0.70 18.80
CA GLU A 28 45.97 -1.06 19.32
C GLU A 28 46.07 -2.51 19.86
N THR A 29 44.94 -3.23 19.96
CA THR A 29 44.93 -4.58 20.56
C THR A 29 45.46 -5.63 19.57
N ASP A 30 46.06 -6.70 20.10
CA ASP A 30 46.52 -7.82 19.29
C ASP A 30 45.34 -8.58 18.63
N ILE A 31 45.53 -8.97 17.36
CA ILE A 31 44.54 -9.67 16.53
C ILE A 31 44.15 -11.01 17.17
N HIS A 32 45.12 -11.69 17.80
CA HIS A 32 44.86 -12.99 18.45
C HIS A 32 43.96 -12.89 19.68
N LEU A 33 44.02 -11.78 20.41
CA LEU A 33 43.11 -11.52 21.53
C LEU A 33 41.71 -11.16 21.01
N LEU A 34 41.66 -10.33 19.97
CA LEU A 34 40.41 -9.97 19.31
C LEU A 34 39.68 -11.18 18.72
N GLU A 35 40.40 -12.16 18.16
CA GLU A 35 39.80 -13.41 17.66
C GLU A 35 39.16 -14.25 18.78
N ARG A 36 39.58 -14.08 20.04
CA ARG A 36 38.97 -14.74 21.20
C ARG A 36 37.81 -13.94 21.80
N ILE A 37 37.91 -12.62 21.85
CA ILE A 37 36.93 -11.75 22.52
C ILE A 37 35.75 -11.45 21.59
N LEU A 38 36.00 -11.04 20.34
CA LEU A 38 34.97 -10.57 19.41
C LEU A 38 33.88 -11.59 19.06
N PRO A 39 34.12 -12.92 19.02
CA PRO A 39 33.05 -13.89 18.80
C PRO A 39 31.96 -13.92 19.88
N HIS A 40 32.22 -13.35 21.05
CA HIS A 40 31.26 -13.25 22.16
C HIS A 40 30.48 -11.94 22.14
N CYS A 41 30.84 -10.99 21.28
CA CYS A 41 30.11 -9.73 21.14
C CYS A 41 28.73 -9.95 20.52
N SER A 42 27.77 -9.12 20.92
CA SER A 42 26.52 -8.95 20.18
C SER A 42 26.77 -8.17 18.90
N LEU A 43 25.81 -8.22 17.97
CA LEU A 43 25.87 -7.47 16.72
C LEU A 43 26.05 -5.96 16.97
N GLU A 44 25.25 -5.38 17.88
CA GLU A 44 25.30 -3.95 18.22
C GLU A 44 26.65 -3.55 18.80
N GLN A 45 27.22 -4.42 19.66
CA GLN A 45 28.54 -4.20 20.24
C GLN A 45 29.63 -4.27 19.16
N LEU A 46 29.53 -5.21 18.22
CA LEU A 46 30.48 -5.30 17.11
C LEU A 46 30.43 -4.04 16.23
N ILE A 47 29.22 -3.52 15.95
CA ILE A 47 29.04 -2.25 15.23
C ILE A 47 29.67 -1.10 16.00
N HIS A 48 29.44 -1.02 17.31
CA HIS A 48 30.00 0.02 18.16
C HIS A 48 31.53 -0.01 18.14
N VAL A 49 32.14 -1.17 18.36
CA VAL A 49 33.61 -1.34 18.34
C VAL A 49 34.19 -0.94 16.99
N GLU A 50 33.58 -1.36 15.88
CA GLU A 50 34.06 -0.97 14.54
C GLU A 50 33.90 0.52 14.23
N ASN A 51 32.90 1.19 14.79
CA ASN A 51 32.71 2.64 14.60
C ASN A 51 33.60 3.47 15.53
N SER A 52 33.95 2.93 16.70
CA SER A 52 34.84 3.55 17.68
C SER A 52 36.32 3.33 17.37
N THR A 53 36.66 2.31 16.56
CA THR A 53 38.04 2.03 16.18
C THR A 53 38.47 2.91 15.01
N GLU A 54 39.43 3.79 15.25
CA GLU A 54 40.03 4.65 14.22
C GLU A 54 41.43 4.12 13.84
N GLY A 55 41.74 4.06 12.54
CA GLY A 55 43.11 3.81 12.07
C GLY A 55 43.53 2.35 11.80
N ARG A 56 42.73 1.33 12.17
CA ARG A 56 43.04 -0.08 11.84
C ARG A 56 41.86 -0.86 11.26
N ASP A 57 42.10 -1.53 10.13
CA ASP A 57 41.12 -2.41 9.51
C ASP A 57 40.99 -3.74 10.28
N LEU A 58 39.91 -3.91 11.05
CA LEU A 58 39.58 -5.17 11.75
C LEU A 58 39.00 -6.25 10.83
N SER A 59 38.97 -6.00 9.51
CA SER A 59 38.28 -6.81 8.50
C SER A 59 38.70 -8.29 8.50
N GLN A 60 39.90 -8.64 8.97
CA GLN A 60 40.34 -10.03 9.01
C GLN A 60 39.51 -10.87 10.00
N VAL A 61 39.22 -10.30 11.18
CA VAL A 61 38.47 -10.96 12.24
C VAL A 61 36.98 -10.70 12.07
N THR A 62 36.59 -9.45 11.79
CA THR A 62 35.19 -9.07 11.79
C THR A 62 34.43 -9.62 10.60
N ASN A 63 35.05 -9.79 9.43
CA ASN A 63 34.34 -10.26 8.23
C ASN A 63 33.79 -11.69 8.41
N ARG A 64 34.47 -12.54 9.19
CA ARG A 64 33.97 -13.88 9.58
C ARG A 64 32.77 -13.77 10.52
N LEU A 65 32.81 -12.83 11.47
CA LEU A 65 31.72 -12.58 12.42
C LEU A 65 30.49 -12.02 11.71
N TRP A 66 30.68 -11.04 10.83
CA TRP A 66 29.60 -10.46 10.00
C TRP A 66 28.89 -11.53 9.16
N LYS A 67 29.63 -12.48 8.58
CA LYS A 67 29.02 -13.62 7.88
C LYS A 67 28.15 -14.47 8.81
N ARG A 68 28.61 -14.71 10.04
CA ARG A 68 27.84 -15.46 11.06
C ARG A 68 26.58 -14.71 11.49
N PHE A 69 26.67 -13.41 11.75
CA PHE A 69 25.50 -12.59 12.10
C PHE A 69 24.49 -12.55 10.96
N TYR A 70 24.95 -12.40 9.72
CA TYR A 70 24.09 -12.46 8.55
C TYR A 70 23.36 -13.81 8.45
N GLN A 71 24.02 -14.91 8.80
CA GLN A 71 23.41 -16.24 8.83
C GLN A 71 22.32 -16.35 9.89
N ILE A 72 22.55 -15.76 11.06
CA ILE A 72 21.61 -15.81 12.19
C ILE A 72 20.37 -14.97 11.87
N GLU A 73 20.55 -13.74 11.38
CA GLU A 73 19.46 -12.79 11.12
C GLU A 73 18.65 -13.15 9.87
N PHE A 74 19.33 -13.48 8.75
CA PHE A 74 18.69 -13.66 7.45
C PHE A 74 18.65 -15.13 6.98
N GLY A 75 19.26 -16.04 7.74
CA GLY A 75 19.33 -17.46 7.39
C GLY A 75 20.43 -17.83 6.38
N GLU A 76 20.62 -19.12 6.17
CA GLU A 76 21.65 -19.64 5.26
C GLU A 76 21.30 -19.45 3.77
N LYS A 77 20.01 -19.44 3.44
CA LYS A 77 19.53 -19.26 2.06
C LYS A 77 19.96 -17.91 1.47
N SER A 78 19.89 -16.86 2.28
CA SER A 78 20.26 -15.50 1.87
C SER A 78 21.78 -15.39 1.65
N ILE A 79 22.59 -16.02 2.52
CA ILE A 79 24.05 -16.12 2.32
C ILE A 79 24.38 -16.77 0.99
N ASN A 80 23.79 -17.94 0.72
CA ASN A 80 24.04 -18.65 -0.53
C ASN A 80 23.67 -17.78 -1.73
N GLN A 81 22.54 -17.08 -1.66
CA GLN A 81 22.13 -16.15 -2.72
C GLN A 81 23.15 -15.01 -2.91
N VAL A 82 23.67 -14.42 -1.84
CA VAL A 82 24.68 -13.36 -1.89
C VAL A 82 26.00 -13.88 -2.47
N VAL A 83 26.47 -15.05 -2.02
CA VAL A 83 27.69 -15.70 -2.52
C VAL A 83 27.57 -16.04 -4.01
N GLU A 84 26.41 -16.55 -4.45
CA GLU A 84 26.17 -16.82 -5.87
C GLU A 84 26.15 -15.53 -6.70
N ARG A 85 25.52 -14.45 -6.21
CA ARG A 85 25.56 -13.13 -6.89
C ARG A 85 26.97 -12.56 -6.98
N MET A 86 27.79 -12.75 -5.95
CA MET A 86 29.20 -12.35 -5.95
C MET A 86 30.01 -13.11 -6.99
N LYS A 87 29.86 -14.43 -7.05
CA LYS A 87 30.54 -15.29 -8.05
C LYS A 87 30.15 -14.89 -9.47
N GLN A 88 28.86 -14.67 -9.71
CA GLN A 88 28.35 -14.25 -11.03
C GLN A 88 28.94 -12.91 -11.48
N ARG A 89 29.02 -11.93 -10.57
CA ARG A 89 29.54 -10.59 -10.87
C ARG A 89 31.07 -10.50 -10.76
N LYS A 90 31.73 -11.53 -10.24
CA LYS A 90 33.17 -11.56 -9.90
C LYS A 90 33.59 -10.41 -8.98
N VAL A 91 32.73 -10.02 -8.05
CA VAL A 91 33.03 -8.95 -7.07
C VAL A 91 32.97 -9.52 -5.66
N THR A 92 33.96 -9.15 -4.85
CA THR A 92 33.99 -9.42 -3.41
C THR A 92 33.60 -8.16 -2.65
N PHE A 93 32.53 -8.24 -1.86
CA PHE A 93 32.13 -7.17 -0.94
C PHE A 93 32.39 -7.58 0.50
N LYS A 94 32.60 -6.59 1.38
CA LYS A 94 32.68 -6.81 2.83
C LYS A 94 31.30 -7.25 3.36
N TRP A 95 31.24 -8.27 4.21
CA TRP A 95 29.97 -8.76 4.77
C TRP A 95 29.24 -7.68 5.58
N LYS A 96 29.97 -6.76 6.21
CA LYS A 96 29.40 -5.56 6.87
C LYS A 96 28.50 -4.74 5.95
N GLN A 97 28.99 -4.39 4.76
CA GLN A 97 28.26 -3.55 3.81
C GLN A 97 26.98 -4.24 3.30
N LEU A 98 27.06 -5.56 3.10
CA LEU A 98 25.91 -6.37 2.69
C LEU A 98 24.87 -6.44 3.80
N TYR A 99 25.32 -6.55 5.05
CA TYR A 99 24.46 -6.51 6.21
C TYR A 99 23.72 -5.17 6.29
N GLU A 100 24.45 -4.05 6.27
CA GLU A 100 23.84 -2.71 6.31
C GLU A 100 22.85 -2.47 5.17
N ALA A 101 23.20 -2.85 3.94
CA ALA A 101 22.30 -2.72 2.80
C ALA A 101 21.03 -3.57 2.97
N LYS A 102 21.16 -4.81 3.47
CA LYS A 102 20.03 -5.70 3.69
C LYS A 102 19.14 -5.24 4.85
N SER A 103 19.74 -4.76 5.93
CA SER A 103 19.01 -4.22 7.09
C SER A 103 18.18 -3.00 6.69
N LYS A 104 18.73 -2.08 5.88
CA LYS A 104 17.97 -0.94 5.34
C LYS A 104 16.80 -1.39 4.47
N GLU A 105 17.00 -2.38 3.60
CA GLU A 105 15.92 -2.94 2.78
C GLU A 105 14.78 -3.52 3.65
N VAL A 106 15.13 -4.26 4.71
CA VAL A 106 14.15 -4.82 5.64
C VAL A 106 13.41 -3.72 6.39
N GLU A 107 14.13 -2.73 6.93
CA GLU A 107 13.54 -1.59 7.65
C GLU A 107 12.58 -0.80 6.75
N GLU A 108 12.94 -0.54 5.50
CA GLU A 108 12.05 0.11 4.54
C GLU A 108 10.79 -0.72 4.27
N THR A 109 10.91 -2.04 4.12
CA THR A 109 9.73 -2.89 3.89
C THR A 109 8.82 -2.95 5.11
N GLN A 110 9.39 -2.94 6.31
CA GLN A 110 8.64 -2.85 7.56
C GLN A 110 7.94 -1.49 7.66
N GLN A 111 8.66 -0.40 7.41
CA GLN A 111 8.13 0.96 7.47
C GLN A 111 6.97 1.16 6.49
N ARG A 112 7.11 0.70 5.24
CA ARG A 112 6.02 0.73 4.25
C ARG A 112 4.80 -0.06 4.72
N SER A 113 5.01 -1.18 5.41
CA SER A 113 3.94 -1.98 5.98
C SER A 113 3.24 -1.26 7.14
N PHE A 114 4.01 -0.64 8.04
CA PHE A 114 3.47 0.19 9.13
C PHE A 114 2.70 1.40 8.60
N GLU A 115 3.22 2.10 7.61
CA GLU A 115 2.54 3.22 6.95
C GLU A 115 1.22 2.80 6.31
N ARG A 116 1.22 1.67 5.60
CA ARG A 116 0.00 1.09 5.03
C ARG A 116 -1.05 0.81 6.11
N ILE A 117 -0.65 0.23 7.24
CA ILE A 117 -1.56 -0.04 8.35
C ILE A 117 -2.09 1.27 8.94
N LYS A 118 -1.20 2.24 9.20
CA LYS A 118 -1.56 3.57 9.72
C LYS A 118 -2.58 4.27 8.83
N GLU A 119 -2.41 4.24 7.51
CA GLU A 119 -3.37 4.80 6.57
C GLU A 119 -4.74 4.12 6.66
N LEU A 120 -4.79 2.79 6.80
CA LEU A 120 -6.05 2.06 6.91
C LEU A 120 -6.83 2.46 8.16
N TYR A 121 -6.14 2.62 9.30
CA TYR A 121 -6.76 3.13 10.53
C TYR A 121 -7.29 4.55 10.36
N GLN A 122 -6.49 5.46 9.80
CA GLN A 122 -6.92 6.84 9.54
C GLN A 122 -8.13 6.92 8.61
N LYS A 123 -8.16 6.10 7.56
CA LYS A 123 -9.29 6.00 6.62
C LYS A 123 -10.57 5.52 7.33
N GLU A 124 -10.47 4.51 8.19
CA GLU A 124 -11.63 4.00 8.92
C GLU A 124 -12.09 4.98 10.01
N ASP A 125 -11.19 5.66 10.71
CA ASP A 125 -11.52 6.69 11.69
C ASP A 125 -12.19 7.91 11.02
N ALA A 126 -11.68 8.37 9.88
CA ALA A 126 -12.32 9.44 9.11
C ALA A 126 -13.73 9.05 8.65
N LYS A 127 -13.92 7.79 8.24
CA LYS A 127 -15.24 7.24 7.89
C LYS A 127 -16.17 7.18 9.10
N ARG A 128 -15.68 6.81 10.28
CA ARG A 128 -16.45 6.84 11.54
C ARG A 128 -16.84 8.27 11.92
N GLN A 129 -15.90 9.22 11.86
CA GLN A 129 -16.16 10.63 12.12
C GLN A 129 -17.14 11.26 11.12
N SER A 130 -17.12 10.83 9.85
CA SER A 130 -18.07 11.30 8.85
C SER A 130 -19.52 10.83 9.11
N ARG A 131 -19.67 9.68 9.78
CA ARG A 131 -20.98 9.13 10.22
C ARG A 131 -21.44 9.70 11.55
N GLN A 132 -20.54 10.32 12.31
CA GLN A 132 -20.86 10.90 13.61
C GLN A 132 -21.65 12.20 13.43
N VAL A 133 -22.75 12.32 14.15
CA VAL A 133 -23.59 13.52 14.16
C VAL A 133 -22.77 14.68 14.75
N ARG A 134 -22.44 15.66 13.91
CA ARG A 134 -21.81 16.92 14.35
C ARG A 134 -22.90 17.87 14.84
N VAL A 135 -22.78 18.34 16.09
CA VAL A 135 -23.63 19.41 16.60
C VAL A 135 -23.27 20.70 15.86
N CYS A 136 -24.19 21.20 15.03
CA CYS A 136 -24.02 22.50 14.38
C CYS A 136 -24.08 23.61 15.43
N THR A 137 -22.93 24.20 15.76
CA THR A 137 -22.83 25.41 16.59
C THR A 137 -23.15 26.69 15.81
N LYS A 138 -23.40 26.58 14.50
CA LYS A 138 -23.95 27.68 13.72
C LYS A 138 -25.38 27.90 14.18
N VAL A 139 -25.60 28.92 15.00
CA VAL A 139 -26.92 29.53 15.18
C VAL A 139 -27.41 29.84 13.76
N PRO A 140 -28.59 29.34 13.33
CA PRO A 140 -29.12 29.70 12.03
C PRO A 140 -29.15 31.22 11.93
N PRO A 141 -28.80 31.83 10.78
CA PRO A 141 -28.71 33.27 10.67
C PRO A 141 -29.99 33.89 11.23
N SER A 142 -29.83 34.66 12.31
CA SER A 142 -30.86 35.51 12.91
C SER A 142 -31.17 36.61 11.92
N SER A 143 -31.82 36.25 10.83
CA SER A 143 -32.18 37.13 9.75
C SER A 143 -33.68 37.02 9.56
N ASN A 144 -34.36 37.87 10.33
CA ASN A 144 -35.61 38.52 10.02
C ASN A 144 -36.84 37.65 9.73
N LYS A 145 -37.86 37.90 10.56
CA LYS A 145 -39.30 37.66 10.33
C LYS A 145 -39.61 37.33 8.87
N ARG A 146 -39.83 36.07 8.54
CA ARG A 146 -40.52 35.70 7.30
C ARG A 146 -41.97 35.41 7.60
N ASN A 147 -42.79 36.28 7.04
CA ASN A 147 -44.23 36.31 7.16
C ASN A 147 -44.87 35.00 6.72
N PHE A 148 -45.78 34.55 7.57
CA PHE A 148 -46.97 33.79 7.21
C PHE A 148 -47.66 34.51 6.02
N TYR A 149 -47.95 33.76 4.95
CA TYR A 149 -48.50 34.18 3.64
C TYR A 149 -47.55 34.82 2.61
N GLY A 150 -47.37 34.13 1.47
CA GLY A 150 -46.70 34.68 0.30
C GLY A 150 -46.49 33.65 -0.81
N SER A 151 -47.36 33.69 -1.81
CA SER A 151 -47.41 32.85 -3.01
C SER A 151 -46.33 33.20 -4.04
N GLY A 152 -45.74 32.19 -4.70
CA GLY A 152 -45.23 32.24 -6.09
C GLY A 152 -43.77 31.76 -6.34
N PRO A 153 -43.41 31.23 -7.53
CA PRO A 153 -44.20 30.67 -8.64
C PRO A 153 -43.83 29.21 -9.03
N GLY A 154 -44.83 28.42 -9.47
CA GLY A 154 -44.61 27.45 -10.57
C GLY A 154 -44.27 25.98 -10.26
N SER A 155 -45.09 25.25 -9.49
CA SER A 155 -45.57 23.92 -9.93
C SER A 155 -46.81 23.52 -9.11
N SER A 156 -47.91 23.26 -9.81
CA SER A 156 -49.22 23.00 -9.21
C SER A 156 -49.29 21.59 -8.61
N PHE A 157 -48.76 21.43 -7.39
CA PHE A 157 -49.10 20.30 -6.54
C PHE A 157 -49.72 20.83 -5.25
N GLY A 158 -51.05 21.02 -5.31
CA GLY A 158 -51.87 21.53 -4.23
C GLY A 158 -51.60 20.85 -2.88
N ASN A 159 -51.48 21.69 -1.86
CA ASN A 159 -51.25 21.35 -0.47
C ASN A 159 -52.50 20.74 0.18
N THR A 160 -52.73 19.44 0.01
CA THR A 160 -53.67 18.68 0.87
C THR A 160 -53.32 17.20 1.05
N LYS A 161 -52.19 16.70 0.54
CA LYS A 161 -51.89 15.26 0.63
C LYS A 161 -50.65 14.96 1.48
N SER A 162 -50.77 13.91 2.30
CA SER A 162 -49.77 13.40 3.25
C SER A 162 -48.40 13.16 2.61
N SER A 163 -47.35 13.16 3.43
CA SER A 163 -45.94 13.03 3.01
C SER A 163 -45.70 11.86 2.04
N LEU A 164 -46.39 10.73 2.26
CA LEU A 164 -46.35 9.55 1.39
C LEU A 164 -46.79 9.85 -0.06
N MET A 165 -47.88 10.58 -0.23
CA MET A 165 -48.42 10.92 -1.55
C MET A 165 -47.53 11.93 -2.29
N LYS A 166 -46.88 12.84 -1.55
CA LYS A 166 -45.89 13.76 -2.13
C LYS A 166 -44.69 12.99 -2.65
N LYS A 167 -44.16 12.04 -1.85
CA LYS A 167 -43.05 11.19 -2.24
C LYS A 167 -43.37 10.33 -3.45
N ALA A 168 -44.55 9.68 -3.46
CA ALA A 168 -44.99 8.85 -4.58
C ALA A 168 -45.12 9.64 -5.89
N LYS A 169 -45.65 10.88 -5.84
CA LYS A 169 -45.72 11.73 -7.04
C LYS A 169 -44.35 12.16 -7.55
N ILE A 170 -43.42 12.48 -6.64
CA ILE A 170 -42.04 12.85 -7.00
C ILE A 170 -41.31 11.65 -7.61
N GLU A 171 -41.43 10.46 -7.01
CA GLU A 171 -40.83 9.23 -7.54
C GLU A 171 -41.44 8.83 -8.89
N PHE A 172 -42.76 9.00 -9.07
CA PHE A 172 -43.42 8.76 -10.36
C PHE A 172 -42.89 9.69 -11.46
N VAL A 173 -42.79 11.00 -11.18
CA VAL A 173 -42.22 11.98 -12.14
C VAL A 173 -40.74 11.69 -12.43
N ASN A 174 -40.01 11.19 -11.44
CA ASN A 174 -38.60 10.81 -11.59
C ASN A 174 -38.37 9.41 -12.18
N SER A 175 -39.42 8.63 -12.40
CA SER A 175 -39.34 7.28 -12.93
C SER A 175 -38.79 7.25 -14.37
N ARG A 176 -38.22 6.11 -14.74
CA ARG A 176 -37.60 5.92 -16.05
C ARG A 176 -38.62 6.00 -17.19
N GLU A 177 -39.85 5.55 -16.94
CA GLU A 177 -40.93 5.55 -17.91
C GLU A 177 -41.39 6.98 -18.27
N VAL A 178 -41.60 7.83 -17.25
CA VAL A 178 -42.00 9.23 -17.47
C VAL A 178 -40.89 10.02 -18.15
N LYS A 179 -39.62 9.77 -17.77
CA LYS A 179 -38.44 10.37 -18.44
C LYS A 179 -38.33 9.93 -19.90
N ASN A 180 -38.60 8.65 -20.20
CA ASN A 180 -38.61 8.15 -21.57
C ASN A 180 -39.73 8.77 -22.41
N LEU A 181 -40.94 8.93 -21.85
CA LEU A 181 -42.05 9.61 -22.53
C LEU A 181 -41.74 11.08 -22.81
N ALA A 182 -41.15 11.80 -21.85
CA ALA A 182 -40.70 13.18 -22.04
C ALA A 182 -39.60 13.29 -23.12
N ALA A 183 -38.65 12.36 -23.12
CA ALA A 183 -37.59 12.31 -24.14
C ALA A 183 -38.14 12.00 -25.55
N MET A 184 -39.14 11.12 -25.66
CA MET A 184 -39.83 10.84 -26.93
C MET A 184 -40.62 12.06 -27.43
N LYS A 185 -41.29 12.77 -26.53
CA LYS A 185 -42.01 14.02 -26.86
C LYS A 185 -41.06 15.13 -27.33
N ASN A 186 -39.89 15.26 -26.70
CA ASN A 186 -38.86 16.23 -27.13
C ASN A 186 -38.23 15.87 -28.48
N LYS A 187 -38.04 14.58 -28.77
CA LYS A 187 -37.63 14.12 -30.11
C LYS A 187 -38.68 14.41 -31.18
N ALA A 188 -39.97 14.30 -30.85
CA ALA A 188 -41.06 14.66 -31.75
C ALA A 188 -41.09 16.17 -32.05
N VAL A 189 -40.76 17.02 -31.06
CA VAL A 189 -40.68 18.48 -31.26
C VAL A 189 -39.48 18.87 -32.12
N GLN A 190 -38.30 18.25 -31.93
CA GLN A 190 -37.15 18.54 -32.79
C GLN A 190 -37.32 18.05 -34.24
N ARG A 191 -38.13 17.00 -34.47
CA ARG A 191 -38.44 16.51 -35.82
C ARG A 191 -39.28 17.49 -36.65
N ASN A 192 -39.99 18.42 -36.00
CA ASN A 192 -40.82 19.42 -36.68
C ASN A 192 -40.08 20.74 -36.97
N HIS A 193 -38.82 20.89 -36.54
CA HIS A 193 -38.05 22.12 -36.76
C HIS A 193 -36.96 22.01 -37.84
N SER A 194 -36.89 20.88 -38.56
CA SER A 194 -36.02 20.73 -39.73
C SER A 194 -36.83 20.97 -41.01
N GLN A 195 -36.86 22.22 -41.49
CA GLN A 195 -37.38 22.52 -42.82
C GLN A 195 -36.41 22.07 -43.92
N VAL A 196 -36.98 21.36 -44.89
CA VAL A 196 -36.73 21.39 -46.35
C VAL A 196 -35.31 21.13 -46.87
N SER A 197 -35.13 19.98 -47.53
CA SER A 197 -34.47 19.96 -48.85
C SER A 197 -34.95 18.79 -49.72
N SER A 198 -34.87 19.06 -51.01
CA SER A 198 -35.51 18.55 -52.22
C SER A 198 -35.27 17.08 -52.62
N ILE A 199 -36.35 16.45 -53.11
CA ILE A 199 -36.51 15.68 -54.37
C ILE A 199 -35.49 14.56 -54.69
N LYS A 200 -35.97 13.30 -54.76
CA LYS A 200 -36.05 12.45 -55.98
C LYS A 200 -36.63 11.05 -55.69
N PRO A 201 -37.52 10.49 -56.54
CA PRO A 201 -38.01 9.12 -56.42
C PRO A 201 -37.35 8.16 -57.41
N GLY A 202 -37.28 6.89 -57.03
CA GLY A 202 -36.91 5.74 -57.87
C GLY A 202 -36.40 4.62 -56.96
N ARG A 203 -36.75 3.34 -57.10
CA ARG A 203 -37.55 2.60 -58.08
C ARG A 203 -37.82 1.23 -57.42
N PHE A 204 -38.81 0.52 -57.96
CA PHE A 204 -39.42 -0.73 -57.49
C PHE A 204 -38.52 -1.97 -57.25
N SER A 205 -39.13 -2.89 -56.46
CA SER A 205 -39.02 -4.37 -56.46
C SER A 205 -37.84 -4.97 -55.68
N LYS A 206 -37.93 -6.12 -55.01
CA LYS A 206 -38.85 -7.26 -55.14
C LYS A 206 -38.84 -8.07 -53.82
N MET A 207 -39.95 -8.78 -53.62
CA MET A 207 -40.29 -9.69 -52.52
C MET A 207 -39.52 -11.03 -52.59
N GLU A 208 -39.70 -11.83 -51.53
CA GLU A 208 -39.36 -13.26 -51.30
C GLU A 208 -37.99 -13.55 -50.66
N SER A 209 -37.81 -14.57 -49.82
CA SER A 209 -38.62 -15.36 -48.89
C SER A 209 -37.61 -16.28 -48.16
N CYS A 210 -38.00 -16.77 -46.98
CA CYS A 210 -37.24 -17.66 -46.09
C CYS A 210 -36.47 -18.81 -46.77
N SER A 211 -35.30 -19.18 -46.23
CA SER A 211 -35.06 -20.58 -45.85
C SER A 211 -33.86 -20.77 -44.92
N ARG A 212 -34.05 -21.77 -44.06
CA ARG A 212 -33.29 -22.19 -42.89
C ARG A 212 -32.51 -23.45 -43.26
N SER A 213 -31.25 -23.56 -42.88
CA SER A 213 -30.56 -24.85 -42.85
C SER A 213 -29.71 -24.99 -41.60
N LYS A 214 -30.01 -26.05 -40.84
CA LYS A 214 -29.11 -26.65 -39.84
C LYS A 214 -28.32 -27.73 -40.57
N PHE A 215 -27.03 -27.86 -40.26
CA PHE A 215 -26.33 -29.13 -40.49
C PHE A 215 -25.41 -29.46 -39.33
N THR A 216 -25.54 -30.70 -38.88
CA THR A 216 -24.82 -31.41 -37.83
C THR A 216 -23.80 -32.36 -38.48
N SER A 217 -22.61 -32.55 -37.89
CA SER A 217 -21.81 -33.80 -37.95
C SER A 217 -20.64 -33.64 -36.97
N ARG A 218 -20.60 -34.33 -35.82
CA ARG A 218 -20.20 -35.73 -35.52
C ARG A 218 -18.69 -36.01 -35.62
N TYR A 219 -18.25 -36.70 -34.57
CA TYR A 219 -16.95 -37.22 -34.17
C TYR A 219 -16.33 -38.28 -35.11
N SER A 220 -15.00 -38.39 -35.08
CA SER A 220 -14.10 -39.55 -35.27
C SER A 220 -12.67 -39.00 -35.03
N LEU A 221 -11.71 -39.57 -34.29
CA LEU A 221 -11.43 -40.88 -33.69
C LEU A 221 -10.64 -40.62 -32.40
#